data_AF-A0A7J9AD13-F1
#
_entry.id   AF-A0A7J9AD13-F1
#
_cell.length_a   1.000
_cell.length_b   1.000
_cell.length_c   1.000
_cell.angle_alpha   90.00
_cell.angle_beta   90.00
_cell.angle_gamma   90.00
#
_symmetry.space_group_name_H-M   'P 1'
#
loop_
_entity.id
_entity.type
_entity.pdbx_description
1 polymer ?
#
loop_
_entity_poly.entity_id
_entity_poly.type
_entity_poly.pdbx_seq_one_letter_code
_entity_poly.pdbx_strand_id
1 'polypeptide(L)' 'MEHLFLEILVEEAQKGNKPSNTFKAVFINRVAVAISKRFQVQCDAK' A
#
# COMPACT_ATOMS: atom_id res chain seq x y z
N MET A 1 6.39 6.15 10.79
CA MET A 1 5.27 5.75 9.95
C MET A 1 4.40 5.01 10.92
N GLU A 2 3.23 5.57 11.20
CA GLU A 2 2.07 4.73 11.51
C GLU A 2 2.07 3.56 10.52
N HIS A 3 1.58 2.42 10.95
CA HIS A 3 1.81 1.12 10.33
C HIS A 3 1.04 0.98 9.00
N LEU A 4 1.02 2.02 8.16
CA LEU A 4 0.25 2.23 6.95
C LEU A 4 0.21 1.01 6.04
N PHE A 5 1.35 0.35 5.81
CA PHE A 5 1.35 -0.87 5.00
C PHE A 5 0.60 -2.01 5.70
N LEU A 6 0.83 -2.20 7.00
CA LEU A 6 0.12 -3.21 7.78
C LEU A 6 -1.37 -2.88 7.92
N GLU A 7 -1.75 -1.62 8.07
CA GLU A 7 -3.15 -1.16 8.09
C GLU A 7 -3.84 -1.47 6.76
N ILE A 8 -3.18 -1.16 5.62
CA ILE A 8 -3.65 -1.53 4.28
C ILE A 8 -3.80 -3.05 4.15
N LEU A 9 -2.81 -3.83 4.60
CA LEU A 9 -2.87 -5.29 4.52
C LEU A 9 -4.01 -5.85 5.38
N VAL A 10 -4.26 -5.29 6.56
CA VAL A 10 -5.39 -5.67 7.42
C VAL A 10 -6.72 -5.35 6.73
N GLU A 11 -6.87 -4.15 6.15
CA GLU A 11 -8.08 -3.78 5.39
C GLU A 11 -8.34 -4.72 4.20
N GLU A 12 -7.29 -5.08 3.45
CA GLU A 12 -7.42 -6.00 2.31
C GLU A 12 -7.72 -7.43 2.76
N ALA A 13 -7.11 -7.89 3.86
CA ALA A 13 -7.40 -9.20 4.44
C ALA A 13 -8.85 -9.30 4.92
N GLN A 14 -9.39 -8.24 5.53
CA GLN A 14 -10.78 -8.18 5.99
C GLN A 14 -11.80 -8.27 4.85
N LYS A 15 -11.47 -7.82 3.64
CA LYS A 15 -12.36 -7.97 2.46
C LYS A 15 -12.51 -9.42 1.99
N GLY A 16 -11.63 -10.30 2.45
CA GLY A 16 -11.63 -11.72 2.12
C GLY A 16 -11.10 -12.01 0.71
N ASN A 17 -10.69 -13.27 0.51
CA ASN A 17 -10.05 -13.71 -0.72
C ASN A 17 -11.07 -14.17 -1.77
N LYS A 18 -11.70 -13.19 -2.45
CA LYS A 18 -12.54 -13.45 -3.64
C LYS A 18 -11.70 -13.27 -4.90
N PRO A 19 -11.96 -14.00 -6.00
CA PRO A 19 -11.25 -13.79 -7.27
C PRO A 19 -11.31 -12.35 -7.79
N SER A 20 -12.38 -11.61 -7.48
CA SER A 20 -12.57 -10.19 -7.82
C SER A 20 -11.79 -9.22 -6.91
N ASN A 21 -11.30 -9.69 -5.77
CA ASN A 21 -10.61 -8.88 -4.78
C ASN A 21 -9.10 -8.96 -5.02
N THR A 22 -8.66 -8.37 -6.13
CA THR A 22 -7.23 -8.18 -6.39
C THR A 22 -6.71 -7.02 -5.56
N PHE A 23 -5.49 -7.15 -5.03
CA PHE A 23 -4.82 -6.06 -4.32
C PHE A 23 -4.70 -4.83 -5.23
N LYS A 24 -5.22 -3.69 -4.78
CA LYS A 24 -5.31 -2.50 -5.62
C LYS A 24 -3.97 -1.78 -5.72
N ALA A 25 -3.53 -1.47 -6.93
CA ALA A 25 -2.31 -0.71 -7.19
C ALA A 25 -2.28 0.67 -6.49
N VAL A 26 -3.45 1.28 -6.26
CA VAL A 26 -3.56 2.55 -5.51
C VAL A 26 -2.96 2.46 -4.11
N PHE A 27 -3.01 1.29 -3.46
CA PHE A 27 -2.42 1.09 -2.14
C PHE A 27 -0.89 1.05 -2.19
N ILE A 28 -0.32 0.48 -3.25
CA ILE A 28 1.13 0.50 -3.51
C ILE A 28 1.60 1.95 -3.67
N ASN A 29 0.87 2.77 -4.45
CA ASN A 29 1.19 4.18 -4.63
C ASN A 29 1.13 4.97 -3.31
N ARG A 30 0.14 4.71 -2.44
CA ARG A 30 0.07 5.37 -1.12
C ARG A 30 1.28 5.06 -0.26
N VAL A 31 1.73 3.81 -0.24
CA VAL A 31 2.93 3.39 0.52
C VAL A 31 4.19 4.00 -0.08
N ALA A 32 4.34 3.98 -1.41
CA ALA A 32 5.47 4.58 -2.10
C ALA A 32 5.59 6.09 -1.79
N VAL A 33 4.49 6.84 -1.85
CA VAL A 33 4.48 8.27 -1.50
C VAL A 33 4.89 8.50 -0.04
N ALA A 34 4.42 7.67 0.89
CA ALA A 34 4.78 7.79 2.30
C ALA A 34 6.27 7.50 2.55
N ILE A 35 6.83 6.50 1.86
CA ILE A 35 8.27 6.19 1.87
C ILE A 35 9.06 7.36 1.29
N SER A 36 8.71 7.83 0.08
CA SER A 36 9.38 8.95 -0.59
C SER A 36 9.42 10.19 0.31
N LYS A 37 8.29 10.57 0.91
CA LYS A 37 8.20 11.73 1.81
C LYS A 37 9.05 11.56 3.06
N ARG A 38 9.06 10.38 3.68
CA ARG A 38 9.76 10.15 4.95
C ARG A 38 11.26 10.08 4.77
N PHE A 39 11.72 9.40 3.72
CA PHE A 39 13.13 9.12 3.50
C PHE A 39 13.77 10.05 2.48
N GLN A 40 13.02 10.97 1.89
CA GLN A 40 13.48 11.89 0.84
C GLN A 40 14.07 11.13 -0.36
N VAL A 41 13.44 10.02 -0.72
CA VAL A 41 13.83 9.16 -1.85
C VAL A 41 12.83 9.29 -2.99
N GLN A 42 13.27 9.05 -4.22
CA GLN A 42 12.38 8.86 -5.35
C GLN A 42 12.02 7.36 -5.43
N CYS A 43 10.74 7.05 -5.29
CA CYS A 43 10.23 5.71 -5.59
C CYS A 43 9.79 5.69 -7.05
N ASP A 44 10.56 5.05 -7.92
CA ASP A 44 10.17 4.88 -9.32
C ASP A 44 9.07 3.83 -9.45
N ALA A 45 7.96 4.19 -10.11
CA ALA A 45 6.99 3.22 -10.58
C ALA A 45 7.54 2.57 -11.84
N LYS A 46 8.14 1.39 -11.69
CA LYS A 46 8.66 0.60 -12.81
C LYS A 46 7.56 -0.15 -13.54
#